data_AF-A0A2D5WBP9-F1
#
_entry.id   AF-A0A2D5WBP9-F1
#
_cell.length_a   1.000
_cell.length_b   1.000
_cell.length_c   1.000
_cell.angle_alpha   90.00
_cell.angle_beta   90.00
_cell.angle_gamma   90.00
#
_symmetry.space_group_name_H-M   'P 1'
#
loop_
_entity.id
_entity.type
_entity.pdbx_description
1 polymer ?
#
loop_
_entity_poly.entity_id
_entity_poly.type
_entity_poly.pdbx_seq_one_letter_code
_entity_poly.pdbx_strand_id
1 'polypeptide(L)'
;MALPREIAPQSNLAARLVWVLVSTAGLALLLAWALDLFPGEGSGNPAVSVEERSAALAELLAKRAAEARGGVAFPDDLKREILDEETARTLFVMPSENFDFDPLCYFRYRPNVKQRIEWPEHPEGAWTRRTNGSGQREDQELPPDPERFILVSGDSHTDGVCNNSESFPNLLEARLDSSAAPTAVLNTGIVGYSFYNYLGVLEKFAEREPEAFVVAVYGGNDFIEVLRPHHYFRGSQPPPRPHGYWERIEEAKRVSTTALAQGLNQTLYFQVFPEEVEVALEGAWVTLGEMARICRERRIRMLVVYIPPAFEAGWSALDAMRGRAMESLGLTEDDLALYRRLAQEFFQGLEERGIAAVDMEPLFEANDKDCYWRRDLHINLEGQRLIADVVEEWLASPESARRPVTPSTVPDGPHERRDAAGTLRERGQYAAGLRSGEWSSWYADGTVESKGAWEAGLKSGAWSWWHGDGSLKKEGRYEAGKKAGPWREYHPGGQARSQGHWQAGRAAGLWEEWYADGKEAARGHWVQGEKHGVWTHWFPSGGLQTEGEYVAGRLEGRARKWHVEGQQVFEGQHRHGLREGAWTFWFPTGQVRRRGQYRAGGEEGLWEWFLEDGTVDNERAGRYLGGRLQED
;
A
#
# COMPACT_ATOMS: atom_id res chain seq x y z
N MET A 1 -61.85 37.73 22.33
CA MET A 1 -62.99 37.06 23.00
C MET A 1 -62.59 35.60 23.19
N ALA A 2 -62.47 35.17 24.44
CA ALA A 2 -62.09 33.83 24.96
C ALA A 2 -60.66 33.27 24.67
N LEU A 3 -59.83 33.30 25.72
CA LEU A 3 -58.63 32.49 26.05
C LEU A 3 -59.08 31.38 27.07
N PRO A 4 -58.22 30.48 27.63
CA PRO A 4 -57.01 29.75 27.20
C PRO A 4 -56.96 28.27 27.72
N ARG A 5 -55.85 27.56 27.46
CA ARG A 5 -55.09 26.69 28.43
C ARG A 5 -53.73 26.38 27.79
N GLU A 6 -52.64 27.09 28.16
CA GLU A 6 -51.70 26.80 29.27
C GLU A 6 -51.00 25.42 29.13
N ILE A 7 -49.69 25.19 29.30
CA ILE A 7 -48.49 25.91 29.76
C ILE A 7 -47.29 25.00 29.35
N ALA A 8 -46.17 25.56 28.86
CA ALA A 8 -44.82 24.96 28.97
C ALA A 8 -44.19 25.45 30.30
N PRO A 9 -43.15 24.88 30.96
CA PRO A 9 -41.89 24.44 30.30
C PRO A 9 -40.92 23.50 31.12
N GLN A 10 -39.68 23.39 30.63
CA GLN A 10 -38.39 23.27 31.35
C GLN A 10 -37.83 21.90 31.85
N SER A 11 -36.67 21.58 31.26
CA SER A 11 -35.40 21.07 31.82
C SER A 11 -35.40 20.23 33.11
N ASN A 12 -34.65 19.11 33.10
CA ASN A 12 -33.72 18.88 34.21
C ASN A 12 -32.53 17.97 33.87
N LEU A 13 -31.36 18.58 34.04
CA LEU A 13 -30.03 17.98 34.09
C LEU A 13 -29.76 17.59 35.55
N ALA A 14 -30.45 16.58 36.09
CA ALA A 14 -30.22 16.08 37.46
C ALA A 14 -30.92 14.74 37.70
N ALA A 15 -30.39 13.67 37.13
CA ALA A 15 -30.59 12.32 37.65
C ALA A 15 -29.22 11.64 37.75
N ARG A 16 -28.45 12.09 38.74
CA ARG A 16 -27.19 11.48 39.18
C ARG A 16 -27.48 10.36 40.18
N LEU A 17 -26.84 9.22 39.94
CA LEU A 17 -26.09 8.36 40.87
C LEU A 17 -26.70 7.91 42.23
N VAL A 18 -26.83 6.58 42.32
CA VAL A 18 -26.24 5.62 43.32
C VAL A 18 -26.84 5.54 44.73
N TRP A 19 -27.23 4.30 45.12
CA TRP A 19 -26.77 3.48 46.28
C TRP A 19 -27.71 2.22 46.42
N VAL A 20 -27.35 0.97 46.77
CA VAL A 20 -26.08 0.22 46.99
C VAL A 20 -26.41 -1.28 47.31
N LEU A 21 -25.53 -2.20 46.85
CA LEU A 21 -25.05 -3.54 47.32
C LEU A 21 -25.95 -4.77 47.69
N VAL A 22 -25.60 -5.87 46.97
CA VAL A 22 -25.28 -7.27 47.37
C VAL A 22 -26.39 -8.25 47.78
N SER A 23 -26.57 -9.27 46.94
CA SER A 23 -26.71 -10.67 47.38
C SER A 23 -26.37 -11.66 46.25
N THR A 24 -25.22 -12.31 46.38
CA THR A 24 -24.94 -13.70 45.98
C THR A 24 -25.56 -14.23 44.66
N ALA A 25 -24.84 -14.05 43.55
CA ALA A 25 -24.90 -14.98 42.40
C ALA A 25 -23.57 -15.04 41.62
N GLY A 26 -22.47 -14.57 42.24
CA GLY A 26 -21.16 -14.42 41.60
C GLY A 26 -20.27 -15.68 41.59
N LEU A 27 -20.81 -16.87 41.85
CA LEU A 27 -20.00 -18.10 41.87
C LEU A 27 -20.59 -19.27 41.07
N ALA A 28 -21.66 -19.05 40.31
CA ALA A 28 -22.27 -20.10 39.48
C ALA A 28 -21.85 -20.03 37.99
N LEU A 29 -21.32 -18.89 37.53
CA LEU A 29 -20.84 -18.71 36.15
C LEU A 29 -19.33 -18.92 35.99
N LEU A 30 -18.57 -18.86 37.08
CA LEU A 30 -17.17 -19.30 37.14
C LEU A 30 -17.03 -20.83 37.16
N LEU A 31 -18.11 -21.56 37.46
CA LEU A 31 -18.18 -23.02 37.44
C LEU A 31 -18.63 -23.60 36.08
N ALA A 32 -19.12 -22.76 35.17
CA ALA A 32 -19.32 -23.12 33.76
C ALA A 32 -18.07 -22.81 32.89
N TRP A 33 -17.06 -22.15 33.45
CA TRP A 33 -15.77 -21.88 32.81
C TRP A 33 -14.69 -22.90 33.17
N ALA A 34 -15.00 -23.90 34.01
CA ALA A 34 -14.06 -24.94 34.47
C ALA A 34 -14.42 -26.38 34.06
N LEU A 35 -15.45 -26.57 33.23
CA LEU A 35 -15.84 -27.89 32.71
C LEU A 35 -16.12 -27.78 31.21
N ASP A 36 -15.06 -27.80 30.41
CA ASP A 36 -14.98 -28.61 29.18
C ASP A 36 -13.57 -28.52 28.59
N LEU A 37 -12.62 -28.95 29.41
CA LEU A 37 -11.33 -29.49 28.98
C LEU A 37 -11.29 -30.95 29.41
N PHE A 38 -11.63 -31.84 28.48
CA PHE A 38 -11.05 -33.16 28.18
C PHE A 38 -12.10 -34.14 27.60
N PRO A 39 -11.74 -34.91 26.56
CA PRO A 39 -12.66 -35.76 25.81
C PRO A 39 -12.90 -37.10 26.53
N GLY A 40 -14.11 -37.61 26.40
CA GLY A 40 -14.49 -38.98 26.78
C GLY A 40 -15.48 -39.51 25.76
N GLU A 41 -15.24 -40.72 25.28
CA GLU A 41 -15.99 -41.40 24.23
C GLU A 41 -17.51 -41.41 24.47
N GLY A 42 -18.26 -41.19 23.39
CA GLY A 42 -19.66 -41.58 23.29
C GLY A 42 -20.68 -40.48 23.59
N SER A 43 -21.45 -40.17 22.55
CA SER A 43 -22.82 -39.62 22.60
C SER A 43 -23.05 -38.24 23.23
N GLY A 44 -23.14 -37.24 22.35
CA GLY A 44 -24.22 -36.22 22.32
C GLY A 44 -24.35 -35.24 23.48
N ASN A 45 -23.95 -33.97 23.26
CA ASN A 45 -24.62 -32.80 23.85
C ASN A 45 -24.41 -31.53 22.98
N PRO A 46 -25.22 -30.47 23.13
CA PRO A 46 -25.85 -29.77 22.01
C PRO A 46 -24.98 -28.62 21.48
N ALA A 47 -25.15 -28.30 20.21
CA ALA A 47 -24.59 -27.08 19.63
C ALA A 47 -25.12 -25.86 20.40
N VAL A 48 -24.24 -25.13 21.09
CA VAL A 48 -24.51 -23.80 21.66
C VAL A 48 -25.11 -22.93 20.55
N SER A 49 -26.30 -22.35 20.77
CA SER A 49 -27.03 -21.66 19.71
C SER A 49 -26.33 -20.36 19.28
N VAL A 50 -26.62 -19.91 18.05
CA VAL A 50 -26.13 -18.63 17.54
C VAL A 50 -26.54 -17.48 18.46
N GLU A 51 -27.69 -17.56 19.13
CA GLU A 51 -28.14 -16.55 20.09
C GLU A 51 -27.28 -16.52 21.36
N GLU A 52 -26.85 -17.67 21.88
CA GLU A 52 -25.98 -17.74 23.07
C GLU A 52 -24.58 -17.19 22.80
N ARG A 53 -24.03 -17.45 21.61
CA ARG A 53 -22.76 -16.85 21.15
C ARG A 53 -22.90 -15.35 20.92
N SER A 54 -24.04 -14.90 20.41
CA SER A 54 -24.33 -13.48 20.19
C SER A 54 -24.53 -12.71 21.49
N ALA A 55 -25.11 -13.33 22.52
CA ALA A 55 -25.27 -12.73 23.85
C ALA A 55 -23.93 -12.60 24.59
N ALA A 56 -23.09 -13.64 24.56
CA ALA A 56 -21.74 -13.58 25.12
C ALA A 56 -20.84 -12.54 24.41
N LEU A 57 -20.98 -12.42 23.09
CA LEU A 57 -20.29 -11.41 22.29
C LEU A 57 -20.82 -10.00 22.61
N ALA A 58 -22.13 -9.80 22.73
CA ALA A 58 -22.71 -8.52 23.12
C ALA A 58 -22.26 -8.07 24.52
N GLU A 59 -22.13 -9.01 25.46
CA GLU A 59 -21.62 -8.73 26.81
C GLU A 59 -20.13 -8.40 26.82
N LEU A 60 -19.30 -9.11 26.03
CA LEU A 60 -17.89 -8.77 25.81
C LEU A 60 -17.73 -7.38 25.15
N LEU A 61 -18.55 -7.07 24.16
CA LEU A 61 -18.57 -5.77 23.47
C LEU A 61 -19.01 -4.64 24.40
N ALA A 62 -20.00 -4.88 25.27
CA ALA A 62 -20.42 -3.91 26.29
C ALA A 62 -19.32 -3.67 27.35
N LYS A 63 -18.60 -4.73 27.74
CA LYS A 63 -17.46 -4.65 28.66
C LYS A 63 -16.29 -3.87 28.04
N ARG A 64 -16.00 -4.10 26.76
CA ARG A 64 -14.96 -3.37 25.99
C ARG A 64 -15.34 -1.92 25.69
N ALA A 65 -16.61 -1.62 25.42
CA ALA A 65 -17.09 -0.25 25.30
C ALA A 65 -17.01 0.53 26.62
N ALA A 66 -17.03 -0.17 27.76
CA ALA A 66 -16.77 0.40 29.08
C ALA A 66 -15.26 0.55 29.36
N GLU A 67 -14.41 -0.39 28.93
CA GLU A 67 -12.94 -0.32 29.01
C GLU A 67 -12.34 0.76 28.08
N ALA A 68 -12.96 1.02 26.93
CA ALA A 68 -12.63 2.15 26.04
C ALA A 68 -12.86 3.53 26.70
N ARG A 69 -13.71 3.61 27.74
CA ARG A 69 -13.86 4.80 28.59
C ARG A 69 -12.87 4.83 29.76
N GLY A 70 -12.01 3.81 29.88
CA GLY A 70 -11.17 3.50 31.04
C GLY A 70 -9.68 3.25 30.76
N GLY A 71 -9.13 3.69 29.63
CA GLY A 71 -7.70 4.01 29.52
C GLY A 71 -6.74 2.89 29.12
N VAL A 72 -6.83 2.41 27.87
CA VAL A 72 -5.62 1.97 27.14
C VAL A 72 -5.32 3.08 26.13
N ALA A 73 -4.30 3.87 26.40
CA ALA A 73 -3.83 4.89 25.46
C ALA A 73 -3.19 4.18 24.27
N PHE A 74 -3.72 4.41 23.08
CA PHE A 74 -3.01 4.10 21.84
C PHE A 74 -1.66 4.84 21.83
N PRO A 75 -0.66 4.38 21.08
CA PRO A 75 0.44 5.24 20.68
C PRO A 75 -0.16 6.54 20.16
N ASP A 76 0.42 7.69 20.53
CA ASP A 76 -0.18 9.01 20.29
C ASP A 76 -0.53 9.26 18.79
N ASP A 77 -0.02 8.44 17.87
CA ASP A 77 -0.16 8.49 16.41
C ASP A 77 -1.00 7.35 15.77
N LEU A 78 -1.33 6.24 16.46
CA LEU A 78 -2.17 5.18 15.89
C LEU A 78 -3.65 5.58 15.95
N LYS A 79 -4.20 5.90 14.78
CA LYS A 79 -5.65 6.05 14.60
C LYS A 79 -6.23 4.75 14.08
N ARG A 80 -7.18 4.20 14.85
CA ARG A 80 -7.96 3.02 14.49
C ARG A 80 -9.26 3.01 15.28
N GLU A 81 -10.37 2.75 14.60
CA GLU A 81 -11.68 2.51 15.22
C GLU A 81 -12.12 1.07 14.95
N ILE A 82 -13.08 0.58 15.73
CA ILE A 82 -13.74 -0.69 15.43
C ILE A 82 -14.63 -0.46 14.20
N LEU A 83 -14.45 -1.29 13.18
CA LEU A 83 -15.25 -1.23 11.95
C LEU A 83 -16.48 -2.12 12.08
N ASP A 84 -17.60 -1.68 11.52
CA ASP A 84 -18.71 -2.59 11.21
C ASP A 84 -18.41 -3.42 9.95
N GLU A 85 -19.22 -4.46 9.72
CA GLU A 85 -19.02 -5.38 8.61
C GLU A 85 -19.13 -4.69 7.23
N GLU A 86 -20.07 -3.75 7.08
CA GLU A 86 -20.28 -3.04 5.81
C GLU A 86 -19.02 -2.24 5.45
N THR A 87 -18.53 -1.44 6.41
CA THR A 87 -17.33 -0.62 6.27
C THR A 87 -16.10 -1.49 6.04
N ALA A 88 -15.92 -2.55 6.82
CA ALA A 88 -14.82 -3.49 6.64
C ALA A 88 -14.82 -4.11 5.24
N ARG A 89 -15.99 -4.52 4.72
CA ARG A 89 -16.14 -5.05 3.36
C ARG A 89 -15.87 -4.03 2.28
N THR A 90 -16.08 -2.73 2.56
CA THR A 90 -15.62 -1.70 1.63
C THR A 90 -14.11 -1.66 1.58
N LEU A 91 -13.42 -1.62 2.73
CA LEU A 91 -11.96 -1.43 2.82
C LEU A 91 -11.17 -2.67 2.40
N PHE A 92 -11.61 -3.85 2.81
CA PHE A 92 -10.97 -5.13 2.57
C PHE A 92 -11.82 -5.95 1.61
N VAL A 93 -11.48 -5.93 0.32
CA VAL A 93 -12.30 -6.54 -0.74
C VAL A 93 -12.12 -8.05 -0.75
N MET A 94 -12.88 -8.74 0.10
CA MET A 94 -12.81 -10.20 0.27
C MET A 94 -14.14 -10.88 -0.09
N PRO A 95 -14.11 -11.99 -0.86
CA PRO A 95 -15.31 -12.67 -1.31
C PRO A 95 -16.02 -13.40 -0.15
N SER A 96 -17.30 -13.07 0.08
CA SER A 96 -18.11 -13.61 1.19
C SER A 96 -18.37 -15.13 1.12
N GLU A 97 -18.04 -15.76 0.02
CA GLU A 97 -18.07 -17.21 -0.16
C GLU A 97 -17.02 -17.93 0.69
N ASN A 98 -15.82 -17.33 0.84
CA ASN A 98 -14.68 -17.94 1.52
C ASN A 98 -14.37 -17.31 2.89
N PHE A 99 -14.87 -16.09 3.14
CA PHE A 99 -14.50 -15.29 4.31
C PHE A 99 -15.72 -14.82 5.11
N ASP A 100 -15.63 -14.96 6.43
CA ASP A 100 -16.56 -14.37 7.39
C ASP A 100 -15.96 -13.07 7.95
N PHE A 101 -16.82 -12.13 8.36
CA PHE A 101 -16.38 -10.92 9.06
C PHE A 101 -15.80 -11.27 10.44
N ASP A 102 -14.75 -10.56 10.83
CA ASP A 102 -14.16 -10.62 12.16
C ASP A 102 -13.96 -9.17 12.67
N PRO A 103 -14.44 -8.80 13.87
CA PRO A 103 -14.38 -7.41 14.31
C PRO A 103 -12.96 -6.90 14.64
N LEU A 104 -11.98 -7.79 14.81
CA LEU A 104 -10.60 -7.40 15.11
C LEU A 104 -9.73 -7.44 13.85
N CYS A 105 -9.73 -8.56 13.13
CA CYS A 105 -8.92 -8.74 11.92
C CYS A 105 -9.69 -8.47 10.61
N TYR A 106 -10.92 -7.94 10.71
CA TYR A 106 -11.86 -7.55 9.64
C TYR A 106 -12.45 -8.70 8.83
N PHE A 107 -11.68 -9.75 8.59
CA PHE A 107 -12.17 -10.97 7.97
C PHE A 107 -11.34 -12.16 8.44
N ARG A 108 -11.89 -13.35 8.32
CA ARG A 108 -11.19 -14.63 8.52
C ARG A 108 -11.74 -15.66 7.55
N TYR A 109 -10.99 -16.73 7.29
CA TYR A 109 -11.57 -17.85 6.55
C TYR A 109 -12.76 -18.43 7.29
N ARG A 110 -13.68 -19.00 6.52
CA ARG A 110 -14.72 -19.83 7.09
C ARG A 110 -14.14 -21.01 7.89
N PRO A 111 -14.81 -21.43 8.98
CA PRO A 111 -14.48 -22.65 9.69
C PRO A 111 -14.47 -23.89 8.79
N ASN A 112 -13.56 -24.82 9.05
CA ASN A 112 -13.56 -26.17 8.46
C ASN A 112 -13.53 -26.19 6.91
N VAL A 113 -12.92 -25.18 6.29
CA VAL A 113 -12.72 -25.16 4.85
C VAL A 113 -11.76 -26.27 4.48
N LYS A 114 -12.07 -27.01 3.41
CA LYS A 114 -11.15 -27.95 2.77
C LYS A 114 -11.21 -27.75 1.26
N GLN A 115 -10.13 -27.25 0.69
CA GLN A 115 -10.05 -26.91 -0.73
C GLN A 115 -8.79 -27.54 -1.33
N ARG A 116 -8.96 -28.44 -2.30
CA ARG A 116 -7.85 -28.96 -3.10
C ARG A 116 -7.59 -28.04 -4.28
N ILE A 117 -6.33 -27.68 -4.50
CA ILE A 117 -5.90 -26.75 -5.55
C ILE A 117 -4.85 -27.46 -6.41
N GLU A 118 -5.15 -27.58 -7.70
CA GLU A 118 -4.25 -28.22 -8.67
C GLU A 118 -3.04 -27.31 -8.95
N TRP A 119 -1.85 -27.87 -8.74
CA TRP A 119 -0.59 -27.15 -8.74
C TRP A 119 0.54 -28.02 -9.28
N PRO A 120 0.76 -28.06 -10.61
CA PRO A 120 1.71 -28.98 -11.23
C PRO A 120 3.17 -28.85 -10.76
N GLU A 121 3.56 -27.68 -10.23
CA GLU A 121 4.90 -27.47 -9.66
C GLU A 121 5.05 -28.11 -8.27
N HIS A 122 3.95 -28.35 -7.57
CA HIS A 122 3.96 -29.06 -6.30
C HIS A 122 4.35 -30.53 -6.54
N PRO A 123 5.16 -31.17 -5.68
CA PRO A 123 5.55 -32.58 -5.86
C PRO A 123 4.38 -33.56 -6.01
N GLU A 124 3.25 -33.28 -5.36
CA GLU A 124 2.01 -34.07 -5.46
C GLU A 124 1.09 -33.64 -6.63
N GLY A 125 1.50 -32.68 -7.45
CA GLY A 125 0.69 -32.07 -8.51
C GLY A 125 -0.47 -31.20 -8.02
N ALA A 126 -0.67 -31.10 -6.71
CA ALA A 126 -1.68 -30.29 -6.05
C ALA A 126 -1.32 -30.10 -4.57
N TRP A 127 -2.00 -29.18 -3.90
CA TRP A 127 -1.97 -29.01 -2.45
C TRP A 127 -3.38 -28.79 -1.91
N THR A 128 -3.57 -28.93 -0.60
CA THR A 128 -4.87 -28.77 0.05
C THR A 128 -4.82 -27.67 1.11
N ARG A 129 -5.68 -26.66 0.95
CA ARG A 129 -5.98 -25.69 2.00
C ARG A 129 -6.98 -26.29 2.98
N ARG A 130 -6.68 -26.21 4.26
CA ARG A 130 -7.56 -26.57 5.37
C ARG A 130 -7.59 -25.48 6.41
N THR A 131 -8.77 -25.27 6.98
CA THR A 131 -8.93 -24.46 8.18
C THR A 131 -9.58 -25.25 9.29
N ASN A 132 -9.23 -24.93 10.53
CA ASN A 132 -9.90 -25.48 11.71
C ASN A 132 -11.28 -24.83 11.92
N GLY A 133 -11.99 -25.22 12.97
CA GLY A 133 -13.30 -24.70 13.37
C GLY A 133 -13.31 -23.21 13.72
N SER A 134 -12.15 -22.62 13.93
CA SER A 134 -11.98 -21.18 14.19
C SER A 134 -11.52 -20.40 12.95
N GLY A 135 -11.27 -21.08 11.82
CA GLY A 135 -10.90 -20.46 10.54
C GLY A 135 -9.42 -20.13 10.39
N GLN A 136 -8.53 -20.71 11.22
CA GLN A 136 -7.07 -20.61 11.06
C GLN A 136 -6.56 -21.72 10.14
N ARG A 137 -5.39 -21.53 9.54
CA ARG A 137 -4.77 -22.42 8.53
C ARG A 137 -4.20 -23.69 9.18
N GLU A 138 -5.05 -24.43 9.89
CA GLU A 138 -4.67 -25.60 10.70
C GLU A 138 -5.47 -26.85 10.37
N ASP A 139 -4.86 -28.01 10.59
CA ASP A 139 -5.53 -29.31 10.54
C ASP A 139 -6.25 -29.65 11.86
N GLN A 140 -5.80 -29.07 12.97
CA GLN A 140 -6.31 -29.32 14.32
C GLN A 140 -6.76 -28.01 14.98
N GLU A 141 -7.59 -28.13 16.02
CA GLU A 141 -7.89 -26.98 16.87
C GLU A 141 -6.67 -26.60 17.69
N LEU A 142 -6.52 -25.30 17.95
CA LEU A 142 -5.53 -24.80 18.88
C LEU A 142 -5.76 -25.47 20.24
N PRO A 143 -4.76 -26.18 20.80
CA PRO A 143 -4.87 -26.73 22.14
C PRO A 143 -5.20 -25.63 23.16
N PRO A 144 -5.93 -25.96 24.23
CA PRO A 144 -6.41 -24.97 25.19
C PRO A 144 -5.30 -24.42 26.09
N ASP A 145 -4.42 -25.28 26.58
CA ASP A 145 -3.22 -24.92 27.34
C ASP A 145 -2.01 -25.66 26.75
N PRO A 146 -1.49 -25.20 25.59
CA PRO A 146 -0.22 -25.71 25.09
C PRO A 146 0.90 -25.24 26.04
N GLU A 147 1.91 -26.09 26.24
CA GLU A 147 3.08 -25.73 27.05
C GLU A 147 3.92 -24.65 26.36
N ARG A 148 3.90 -24.64 25.03
CA ARG A 148 4.49 -23.60 24.20
C ARG A 148 3.48 -23.10 23.18
N PHE A 149 3.26 -21.79 23.13
CA PHE A 149 2.35 -21.19 22.15
C PHE A 149 3.04 -20.10 21.34
N ILE A 150 3.17 -20.30 20.04
CA ILE A 150 3.70 -19.30 19.10
C ILE A 150 2.58 -18.88 18.17
N LEU A 151 2.37 -17.57 18.07
CA LEU A 151 1.39 -16.97 17.17
C LEU A 151 2.11 -16.50 15.90
N VAL A 152 1.60 -16.90 14.74
CA VAL A 152 2.15 -16.46 13.45
C VAL A 152 1.08 -15.77 12.62
N SER A 153 1.39 -14.59 12.08
CA SER A 153 0.52 -13.85 11.16
C SER A 153 1.27 -13.37 9.92
N GLY A 154 0.52 -13.08 8.87
CA GLY A 154 1.03 -12.60 7.60
C GLY A 154 -0.05 -12.68 6.51
N ASP A 155 0.35 -12.43 5.28
CA ASP A 155 -0.49 -12.39 4.09
C ASP A 155 -0.65 -13.77 3.42
N SER A 156 -0.78 -13.81 2.10
CA SER A 156 -0.85 -15.03 1.30
C SER A 156 0.42 -15.87 1.31
N HIS A 157 1.60 -15.28 1.59
CA HIS A 157 2.83 -16.06 1.75
C HIS A 157 2.81 -16.90 3.04
N THR A 158 2.09 -16.42 4.06
CA THR A 158 1.90 -17.13 5.34
C THR A 158 0.72 -18.09 5.32
N ASP A 159 -0.40 -17.72 4.65
CA ASP A 159 -1.48 -18.68 4.29
C ASP A 159 -0.89 -19.92 3.60
N GLY A 160 0.12 -19.68 2.74
CA GLY A 160 0.97 -20.70 2.16
C GLY A 160 0.33 -21.39 0.97
N VAL A 161 0.95 -21.26 -0.20
CA VAL A 161 0.64 -22.04 -1.42
C VAL A 161 1.27 -23.43 -1.30
N CYS A 162 0.84 -24.19 -0.29
CA CYS A 162 1.32 -25.53 0.08
C CYS A 162 0.31 -26.22 1.02
N ASN A 163 0.51 -27.51 1.33
CA ASN A 163 -0.27 -28.18 2.37
C ASN A 163 0.04 -27.60 3.75
N ASN A 164 -0.85 -27.76 4.74
CA ASN A 164 -0.63 -27.23 6.10
C ASN A 164 0.75 -27.65 6.63
N SER A 165 1.04 -28.96 6.62
CA SER A 165 2.28 -29.56 7.10
C SER A 165 3.57 -29.06 6.43
N GLU A 166 3.45 -28.30 5.35
CA GLU A 166 4.57 -27.74 4.59
C GLU A 166 4.74 -26.24 4.78
N SER A 167 3.76 -25.57 5.41
CA SER A 167 3.85 -24.15 5.73
C SER A 167 4.87 -23.92 6.85
N PHE A 168 5.57 -22.78 6.83
CA PHE A 168 6.61 -22.51 7.83
C PHE A 168 6.10 -22.56 9.28
N PRO A 169 4.86 -22.17 9.63
CA PRO A 169 4.35 -22.32 11.00
C PRO A 169 4.23 -23.78 11.42
N ASN A 170 3.68 -24.65 10.56
CA ASN A 170 3.51 -26.07 10.88
C ASN A 170 4.83 -26.85 10.80
N LEU A 171 5.77 -26.44 9.92
CA LEU A 171 7.14 -26.96 9.95
C LEU A 171 7.83 -26.61 11.26
N LEU A 172 7.65 -25.38 11.75
CA LEU A 172 8.19 -24.95 13.03
C LEU A 172 7.57 -25.75 14.19
N GLU A 173 6.25 -25.93 14.19
CA GLU A 173 5.55 -26.77 15.19
C GLU A 173 6.17 -28.17 15.27
N ALA A 174 6.28 -28.85 14.12
CA ALA A 174 6.80 -30.21 14.04
C ALA A 174 8.26 -30.35 14.54
N ARG A 175 9.07 -29.29 14.45
CA ARG A 175 10.45 -29.28 14.94
C ARG A 175 10.53 -29.04 16.44
N LEU A 176 9.69 -28.15 16.95
CA LEU A 176 9.63 -27.81 18.37
C LEU A 176 8.98 -28.92 19.21
N ASP A 177 8.06 -29.69 18.63
CA ASP A 177 7.36 -30.84 19.25
C ASP A 177 8.27 -32.08 19.45
N SER A 178 9.59 -31.95 19.20
CA SER A 178 10.59 -32.99 19.47
C SER A 178 10.90 -33.18 20.96
N SER A 179 10.40 -32.30 21.83
CA SER A 179 10.41 -32.44 23.29
C SER A 179 9.03 -32.89 23.78
N ALA A 180 8.94 -33.65 24.88
CA ALA A 180 7.72 -34.29 25.38
C ALA A 180 6.60 -33.33 25.88
N ALA A 181 6.57 -32.09 25.40
CA ALA A 181 5.75 -30.96 25.81
C ALA A 181 4.83 -30.52 24.64
N PRO A 182 3.51 -30.38 24.84
CA PRO A 182 2.60 -29.99 23.77
C PRO A 182 2.91 -28.58 23.27
N THR A 183 3.42 -28.48 22.04
CA THR A 183 3.70 -27.20 21.37
C THR A 183 2.58 -26.87 20.38
N ALA A 184 2.18 -25.60 20.32
CA ALA A 184 1.24 -25.09 19.33
C ALA A 184 1.84 -23.89 18.59
N VAL A 185 1.90 -23.96 17.27
CA VAL A 185 2.27 -22.83 16.40
C VAL A 185 1.07 -22.51 15.50
N LEU A 186 0.36 -21.42 15.80
CA LEU A 186 -0.87 -21.09 15.11
C LEU A 186 -0.63 -20.24 13.86
N ASN A 187 -0.92 -20.80 12.69
CA ASN A 187 -0.94 -20.10 11.42
C ASN A 187 -2.24 -19.31 11.23
N THR A 188 -2.13 -17.99 11.40
CA THR A 188 -3.23 -17.05 11.14
C THR A 188 -3.06 -16.26 9.84
N GLY A 189 -2.15 -16.70 8.96
CA GLY A 189 -1.91 -16.08 7.67
C GLY A 189 -3.14 -16.16 6.77
N ILE A 190 -3.52 -15.03 6.15
CA ILE A 190 -4.66 -14.96 5.25
C ILE A 190 -4.32 -14.08 4.06
N VAL A 191 -4.72 -14.52 2.87
CA VAL A 191 -4.60 -13.72 1.64
C VAL A 191 -5.25 -12.33 1.81
N GLY A 192 -4.50 -11.29 1.44
CA GLY A 192 -4.94 -9.90 1.51
C GLY A 192 -4.92 -9.28 2.91
N TYR A 193 -4.35 -9.96 3.91
CA TYR A 193 -3.95 -9.29 5.14
C TYR A 193 -2.78 -8.33 4.88
N SER A 194 -2.74 -7.26 5.68
CA SER A 194 -1.61 -6.35 5.82
C SER A 194 -1.56 -5.87 7.30
N PHE A 195 -0.78 -4.86 7.62
CA PHE A 195 -0.38 -4.51 8.99
C PHE A 195 -1.54 -4.30 9.98
N TYR A 196 -2.68 -3.72 9.55
CA TYR A 196 -3.85 -3.57 10.43
C TYR A 196 -4.52 -4.91 10.77
N ASN A 197 -4.48 -5.89 9.87
CA ASN A 197 -4.97 -7.24 10.13
C ASN A 197 -4.03 -7.98 11.08
N TYR A 198 -2.71 -7.84 10.90
CA TYR A 198 -1.70 -8.44 11.79
C TYR A 198 -1.87 -7.95 13.24
N LEU A 199 -2.15 -6.64 13.42
CA LEU A 199 -2.46 -6.08 14.73
C LEU A 199 -3.75 -6.69 15.31
N GLY A 200 -4.80 -6.78 14.49
CA GLY A 200 -6.07 -7.42 14.89
C GLY A 200 -5.91 -8.89 15.31
N VAL A 201 -5.02 -9.63 14.65
CA VAL A 201 -4.66 -11.00 15.06
C VAL A 201 -4.00 -10.99 16.43
N LEU A 202 -2.99 -10.15 16.65
CA LEU A 202 -2.32 -10.08 17.96
C LEU A 202 -3.32 -9.74 19.06
N GLU A 203 -4.17 -8.74 18.86
CA GLU A 203 -5.22 -8.35 19.83
C GLU A 203 -6.20 -9.48 20.14
N LYS A 204 -6.51 -10.32 19.15
CA LYS A 204 -7.41 -11.46 19.30
C LYS A 204 -6.82 -12.56 20.16
N PHE A 205 -5.52 -12.83 20.02
CA PHE A 205 -4.85 -13.98 20.65
C PHE A 205 -3.92 -13.60 21.81
N ALA A 206 -3.70 -12.32 22.10
CA ALA A 206 -2.79 -11.86 23.15
C ALA A 206 -3.16 -12.35 24.56
N GLU A 207 -4.45 -12.59 24.85
CA GLU A 207 -4.91 -13.14 26.14
C GLU A 207 -4.57 -14.64 26.31
N ARG A 208 -4.17 -15.32 25.23
CA ARG A 208 -3.66 -16.69 25.29
C ARG A 208 -2.16 -16.73 25.62
N GLU A 209 -1.57 -15.57 25.91
CA GLU A 209 -0.18 -15.39 26.35
C GLU A 209 0.85 -16.16 25.48
N PRO A 210 0.89 -15.94 24.15
CA PRO A 210 1.90 -16.58 23.32
C PRO A 210 3.32 -16.22 23.79
N GLU A 211 4.24 -17.18 23.77
CA GLU A 211 5.65 -16.91 24.07
C GLU A 211 6.29 -16.02 22.98
N ALA A 212 5.78 -16.11 21.75
CA ALA A 212 6.23 -15.32 20.62
C ALA A 212 5.12 -15.00 19.63
N PHE A 213 5.25 -13.83 18.99
CA PHE A 213 4.46 -13.38 17.86
C PHE A 213 5.38 -13.12 16.67
N VAL A 214 5.19 -13.89 15.60
CA VAL A 214 5.95 -13.78 14.35
C VAL A 214 5.05 -13.16 13.29
N VAL A 215 5.52 -12.06 12.68
CA VAL A 215 4.80 -11.36 11.61
C VAL A 215 5.62 -11.48 10.34
N ALA A 216 5.11 -12.21 9.35
CA ALA A 216 5.71 -12.26 8.02
C ALA A 216 5.11 -11.14 7.17
N VAL A 217 5.97 -10.20 6.77
CA VAL A 217 5.62 -9.02 5.95
C VAL A 217 6.14 -9.25 4.55
N TYR A 218 5.27 -9.15 3.54
CA TYR A 218 5.68 -9.30 2.15
C TYR A 218 5.95 -7.95 1.50
N GLY A 219 7.17 -7.79 0.97
CA GLY A 219 7.61 -6.55 0.31
C GLY A 219 6.86 -6.19 -0.96
N GLY A 220 6.13 -7.13 -1.57
CA GLY A 220 5.50 -6.95 -2.88
C GLY A 220 4.16 -6.22 -2.88
N ASN A 221 3.35 -6.34 -1.82
CA ASN A 221 2.04 -5.67 -1.75
C ASN A 221 1.60 -5.19 -0.36
N ASP A 222 2.23 -5.60 0.74
CA ASP A 222 1.77 -5.20 2.09
C ASP A 222 1.75 -3.67 2.26
N PHE A 223 2.70 -2.98 1.64
CA PHE A 223 2.84 -1.52 1.71
C PHE A 223 1.80 -0.78 0.87
N ILE A 224 1.36 -1.30 -0.28
CA ILE A 224 0.22 -0.69 -0.98
C ILE A 224 -1.11 -1.03 -0.29
N GLU A 225 -1.25 -2.22 0.29
CA GLU A 225 -2.47 -2.66 0.97
C GLU A 225 -2.72 -1.91 2.28
N VAL A 226 -1.67 -1.42 2.96
CA VAL A 226 -1.83 -0.61 4.18
C VAL A 226 -2.47 0.76 3.91
N LEU A 227 -2.31 1.31 2.71
CA LEU A 227 -2.72 2.67 2.38
C LEU A 227 -4.21 2.87 2.60
N ARG A 228 -5.03 1.96 2.10
CA ARG A 228 -6.48 2.11 2.13
C ARG A 228 -7.05 2.20 3.55
N PRO A 229 -6.78 1.26 4.48
CA PRO A 229 -7.20 1.41 5.87
C PRO A 229 -6.50 2.58 6.57
N HIS A 230 -5.22 2.84 6.29
CA HIS A 230 -4.50 3.94 6.94
C HIS A 230 -5.10 5.31 6.60
N HIS A 231 -5.37 5.57 5.33
CA HIS A 231 -6.06 6.77 4.88
C HIS A 231 -7.45 6.92 5.51
N TYR A 232 -8.23 5.82 5.53
CA TYR A 232 -9.56 5.79 6.12
C TYR A 232 -9.54 6.24 7.60
N PHE A 233 -8.70 5.61 8.43
CA PHE A 233 -8.62 5.95 9.86
C PHE A 233 -8.10 7.37 10.13
N ARG A 234 -7.47 8.00 9.15
CA ARG A 234 -6.99 9.38 9.21
C ARG A 234 -7.95 10.38 8.58
N GLY A 235 -9.12 9.94 8.10
CA GLY A 235 -10.13 10.80 7.48
C GLY A 235 -9.71 11.32 6.10
N SER A 236 -8.91 10.53 5.38
CA SER A 236 -8.41 10.83 4.04
C SER A 236 -8.66 9.66 3.08
N GLN A 237 -8.25 9.79 1.82
CA GLN A 237 -8.34 8.72 0.82
C GLN A 237 -7.04 8.65 0.03
N PRO A 238 -6.59 7.43 -0.36
CA PRO A 238 -5.48 7.32 -1.30
C PRO A 238 -5.83 8.02 -2.61
N PRO A 239 -4.86 8.61 -3.33
CA PRO A 239 -5.13 9.30 -4.57
C PRO A 239 -5.76 8.36 -5.61
N PRO A 240 -6.74 8.86 -6.39
CA PRO A 240 -7.41 8.05 -7.40
C PRO A 240 -6.42 7.72 -8.52
N ARG A 241 -6.36 6.44 -8.89
CA ARG A 241 -5.50 5.96 -9.99
C ARG A 241 -5.84 6.72 -11.29
N PRO A 242 -4.83 7.16 -12.07
CA PRO A 242 -5.07 7.93 -13.29
C PRO A 242 -5.72 7.08 -14.39
N HIS A 243 -6.31 7.76 -15.38
CA HIS A 243 -6.84 7.09 -16.58
C HIS A 243 -5.72 6.30 -17.28
N GLY A 244 -6.02 5.07 -17.75
CA GLY A 244 -5.01 4.20 -18.37
C GLY A 244 -4.26 3.31 -17.38
N TYR A 245 -4.44 3.47 -16.05
CA TYR A 245 -3.68 2.70 -15.05
C TYR A 245 -3.96 1.19 -15.16
N TRP A 246 -5.23 0.80 -15.16
CA TRP A 246 -5.61 -0.61 -15.21
C TRP A 246 -5.37 -1.21 -16.59
N GLU A 247 -5.47 -0.41 -17.65
CA GLU A 247 -5.11 -0.81 -18.99
C GLU A 247 -3.63 -1.18 -19.10
N ARG A 248 -2.71 -0.45 -18.44
CA ARG A 248 -1.28 -0.82 -18.34
C ARG A 248 -1.09 -2.16 -17.64
N ILE A 249 -1.78 -2.38 -16.51
CA ILE A 249 -1.72 -3.65 -15.78
C ILE A 249 -2.24 -4.81 -16.63
N GLU A 250 -3.37 -4.65 -17.30
CA GLU A 250 -3.93 -5.68 -18.18
C GLU A 250 -3.01 -5.98 -19.37
N GLU A 251 -2.35 -4.97 -19.93
CA GLU A 251 -1.37 -5.20 -20.99
C GLU A 251 -0.13 -5.94 -20.48
N ALA A 252 0.38 -5.57 -19.30
CA ALA A 252 1.48 -6.27 -18.66
C ALA A 252 1.16 -7.76 -18.40
N LYS A 253 -0.09 -8.07 -18.02
CA LYS A 253 -0.56 -9.47 -17.88
C LYS A 253 -0.50 -10.25 -19.18
N ARG A 254 -0.75 -9.61 -20.34
CA ARG A 254 -0.72 -10.27 -21.65
C ARG A 254 0.69 -10.58 -22.13
N VAL A 255 1.67 -9.73 -21.82
CA VAL A 255 3.06 -9.88 -22.30
C VAL A 255 3.97 -10.64 -21.31
N SER A 256 3.45 -10.92 -20.10
CA SER A 256 4.16 -11.62 -19.03
C SER A 256 3.24 -12.65 -18.34
N THR A 257 3.24 -12.73 -17.00
CA THR A 257 2.31 -13.55 -16.22
C THR A 257 1.41 -12.67 -15.38
N THR A 258 0.24 -13.20 -14.98
CA THR A 258 -0.68 -12.46 -14.11
C THR A 258 -0.02 -12.08 -12.78
N ALA A 259 0.73 -13.01 -12.19
CA ALA A 259 1.43 -12.78 -10.94
C ALA A 259 2.54 -11.75 -11.05
N LEU A 260 3.31 -11.73 -12.15
CA LEU A 260 4.36 -10.73 -12.33
C LEU A 260 3.78 -9.33 -12.52
N ALA A 261 2.75 -9.18 -13.35
CA ALA A 261 2.07 -7.91 -13.53
C ALA A 261 1.42 -7.40 -12.25
N GLN A 262 0.82 -8.29 -11.45
CA GLN A 262 0.29 -7.96 -10.12
C GLN A 262 1.40 -7.59 -9.14
N GLY A 263 2.50 -8.33 -9.12
CA GLY A 263 3.66 -8.07 -8.27
C GLY A 263 4.39 -6.76 -8.60
N LEU A 264 4.18 -6.18 -9.79
CA LEU A 264 4.70 -4.84 -10.14
C LEU A 264 3.71 -3.72 -9.87
N ASN A 265 2.49 -4.02 -9.43
CA ASN A 265 1.44 -3.03 -9.18
C ASN A 265 1.81 -2.06 -8.05
N GLN A 266 2.49 -2.52 -6.99
CA GLN A 266 2.96 -1.65 -5.92
C GLN A 266 3.99 -0.64 -6.44
N THR A 267 4.98 -1.09 -7.21
CA THR A 267 5.95 -0.20 -7.87
C THR A 267 5.28 0.82 -8.77
N LEU A 268 4.35 0.37 -9.62
CA LEU A 268 3.60 1.24 -10.50
C LEU A 268 2.83 2.29 -9.71
N TYR A 269 2.17 1.90 -8.63
CA TYR A 269 1.42 2.82 -7.81
C TYR A 269 2.31 3.90 -7.21
N PHE A 270 3.44 3.53 -6.62
CA PHE A 270 4.39 4.47 -6.03
C PHE A 270 5.20 5.26 -7.05
N GLN A 271 5.38 4.77 -8.27
CA GLN A 271 5.92 5.57 -9.38
C GLN A 271 4.96 6.74 -9.69
N VAL A 272 3.65 6.46 -9.69
CA VAL A 272 2.61 7.46 -9.98
C VAL A 272 2.39 8.39 -8.78
N PHE A 273 2.48 7.87 -7.56
CA PHE A 273 2.23 8.57 -6.30
C PHE A 273 3.41 8.38 -5.32
N PRO A 274 4.57 9.01 -5.56
CA PRO A 274 5.77 8.81 -4.76
C PRO A 274 5.61 9.25 -3.29
N GLU A 275 4.71 10.18 -3.01
CA GLU A 275 4.37 10.62 -1.64
C GLU A 275 3.70 9.52 -0.81
N GLU A 276 3.02 8.57 -1.45
CA GLU A 276 2.33 7.47 -0.77
C GLU A 276 3.31 6.44 -0.19
N VAL A 277 4.59 6.47 -0.60
CA VAL A 277 5.65 5.66 0.02
C VAL A 277 5.81 6.03 1.50
N GLU A 278 5.84 7.32 1.81
CA GLU A 278 5.96 7.81 3.20
C GLU A 278 4.72 7.43 4.02
N VAL A 279 3.53 7.49 3.41
CA VAL A 279 2.26 7.12 4.06
C VAL A 279 2.20 5.62 4.32
N ALA A 280 2.66 4.80 3.38
CA ALA A 280 2.73 3.35 3.54
C ALA A 280 3.68 2.95 4.67
N LEU A 281 4.87 3.55 4.70
CA LEU A 281 5.86 3.33 5.76
C LEU A 281 5.34 3.80 7.12
N GLU A 282 4.68 4.97 7.19
CA GLU A 282 4.02 5.43 8.41
C GLU A 282 2.97 4.42 8.89
N GLY A 283 2.10 3.95 7.99
CA GLY A 283 1.09 2.94 8.30
C GLY A 283 1.70 1.64 8.82
N ALA A 284 2.78 1.16 8.23
CA ALA A 284 3.52 -0.02 8.66
C ALA A 284 4.16 0.17 10.05
N TRP A 285 4.85 1.29 10.27
CA TRP A 285 5.57 1.52 11.53
C TRP A 285 4.68 1.81 12.72
N VAL A 286 3.59 2.54 12.52
CA VAL A 286 2.65 2.87 13.60
C VAL A 286 1.91 1.61 14.07
N THR A 287 1.53 0.75 13.13
CA THR A 287 0.86 -0.53 13.47
C THR A 287 1.84 -1.54 14.10
N LEU A 288 3.05 -1.71 13.55
CA LEU A 288 4.06 -2.58 14.14
C LEU A 288 4.59 -2.06 15.48
N GLY A 289 4.69 -0.74 15.64
CA GLY A 289 5.01 -0.10 16.91
C GLY A 289 3.99 -0.43 17.99
N GLU A 290 2.70 -0.44 17.64
CA GLU A 290 1.65 -0.86 18.56
C GLU A 290 1.71 -2.35 18.90
N MET A 291 1.95 -3.20 17.91
CA MET A 291 2.16 -4.63 18.16
C MET A 291 3.33 -4.85 19.14
N ALA A 292 4.43 -4.13 18.94
CA ALA A 292 5.59 -4.20 19.82
C ALA A 292 5.31 -3.67 21.23
N ARG A 293 4.43 -2.65 21.39
CA ARG A 293 3.97 -2.18 22.70
C ARG A 293 3.17 -3.27 23.42
N ILE A 294 2.15 -3.84 22.76
CA ILE A 294 1.31 -4.93 23.30
C ILE A 294 2.18 -6.13 23.70
N CYS A 295 3.09 -6.53 22.81
CA CYS A 295 4.01 -7.63 23.05
C CYS A 295 4.87 -7.38 24.30
N ARG A 296 5.43 -6.18 24.47
CA ARG A 296 6.25 -5.81 25.62
C ARG A 296 5.47 -5.82 26.94
N GLU A 297 4.25 -5.29 26.95
CA GLU A 297 3.38 -5.26 28.12
C GLU A 297 2.99 -6.67 28.59
N ARG A 298 2.81 -7.58 27.63
CA ARG A 298 2.41 -8.97 27.88
C ARG A 298 3.58 -9.95 27.89
N ARG A 299 4.82 -9.46 27.77
CA ARG A 299 6.05 -10.27 27.69
C ARG A 299 6.05 -11.31 26.55
N ILE A 300 5.35 -11.00 25.47
CA ILE A 300 5.37 -11.76 24.21
C ILE A 300 6.61 -11.33 23.42
N ARG A 301 7.42 -12.26 22.95
CA ARG A 301 8.54 -11.93 22.06
C ARG A 301 8.01 -11.59 20.67
N MET A 302 8.56 -10.58 19.99
CA MET A 302 8.10 -10.23 18.63
C MET A 302 9.25 -10.36 17.62
N LEU A 303 8.94 -10.94 16.45
CA LEU A 303 9.83 -11.00 15.30
C LEU A 303 9.06 -10.59 14.03
N VAL A 304 9.65 -9.70 13.24
CA VAL A 304 9.21 -9.41 11.87
C VAL A 304 10.08 -10.18 10.87
N VAL A 305 9.47 -11.00 10.02
CA VAL A 305 10.16 -11.67 8.91
C VAL A 305 9.79 -10.94 7.63
N TYR A 306 10.75 -10.27 7.00
CA TYR A 306 10.53 -9.60 5.72
C TYR A 306 10.78 -10.58 4.57
N ILE A 307 9.77 -10.80 3.74
CA ILE A 307 9.84 -11.62 2.54
C ILE A 307 10.02 -10.67 1.34
N PRO A 308 11.15 -10.69 0.63
CA PRO A 308 11.36 -9.84 -0.54
C PRO A 308 10.47 -10.27 -1.70
N PRO A 309 10.16 -9.41 -2.68
CA PRO A 309 9.57 -9.85 -3.93
C PRO A 309 10.50 -10.81 -4.70
N ALA A 310 9.92 -11.78 -5.43
CA ALA A 310 10.69 -12.80 -6.15
C ALA A 310 11.70 -12.26 -7.16
N PHE A 311 11.43 -11.08 -7.74
CA PHE A 311 12.31 -10.40 -8.69
C PHE A 311 13.42 -9.57 -8.03
N GLU A 312 13.41 -9.39 -6.71
CA GLU A 312 14.54 -8.82 -5.95
C GLU A 312 15.54 -9.89 -5.52
N ALA A 313 15.07 -11.09 -5.19
CA ALA A 313 15.89 -12.23 -4.74
C ALA A 313 16.74 -12.90 -5.85
N GLY A 314 17.16 -12.16 -6.87
CA GLY A 314 18.12 -12.65 -7.88
C GLY A 314 17.58 -13.69 -8.86
N TRP A 315 16.26 -13.84 -9.02
CA TRP A 315 15.69 -14.92 -9.84
C TRP A 315 15.78 -14.69 -11.35
N SER A 316 16.93 -15.00 -11.94
CA SER A 316 17.25 -14.77 -13.36
C SER A 316 16.26 -15.36 -14.37
N ALA A 317 15.53 -16.42 -13.99
CA ALA A 317 14.49 -17.01 -14.82
C ALA A 317 13.33 -16.04 -15.14
N LEU A 318 13.17 -14.97 -14.36
CA LEU A 318 12.14 -13.95 -14.56
C LEU A 318 12.59 -12.79 -15.45
N ASP A 319 13.90 -12.58 -15.67
CA ASP A 319 14.43 -11.33 -16.23
C ASP A 319 13.80 -10.96 -17.58
N ALA A 320 13.66 -11.93 -18.49
CA ALA A 320 13.09 -11.69 -19.81
C ALA A 320 11.58 -11.34 -19.76
N MET A 321 10.83 -11.96 -18.84
CA MET A 321 9.39 -11.66 -18.65
C MET A 321 9.21 -10.34 -17.92
N ARG A 322 10.07 -10.05 -16.93
CA ARG A 322 10.12 -8.81 -16.16
C ARG A 322 10.34 -7.62 -17.07
N GLY A 323 11.33 -7.70 -17.97
CA GLY A 323 11.61 -6.62 -18.93
C GLY A 323 10.38 -6.24 -19.78
N ARG A 324 9.65 -7.22 -20.32
CA ARG A 324 8.43 -6.96 -21.11
C ARG A 324 7.29 -6.38 -20.27
N ALA A 325 7.10 -6.89 -19.04
CA ALA A 325 6.10 -6.37 -18.12
C ALA A 325 6.42 -4.92 -17.76
N MET A 326 7.67 -4.62 -17.37
CA MET A 326 8.13 -3.28 -17.05
C MET A 326 7.96 -2.31 -18.21
N GLU A 327 8.31 -2.71 -19.44
CA GLU A 327 8.11 -1.89 -20.63
C GLU A 327 6.64 -1.50 -20.82
N SER A 328 5.72 -2.48 -20.71
CA SER A 328 4.27 -2.23 -20.81
C SER A 328 3.74 -1.36 -19.67
N LEU A 329 4.34 -1.51 -18.49
CA LEU A 329 4.06 -0.70 -17.32
C LEU A 329 4.82 0.62 -17.32
N GLY A 330 5.64 0.96 -18.31
CA GLY A 330 6.45 2.18 -18.28
C GLY A 330 7.35 2.30 -17.04
N LEU A 331 7.81 1.18 -16.49
CA LEU A 331 8.72 1.08 -15.35
C LEU A 331 10.16 0.93 -15.84
N THR A 332 11.08 1.47 -15.06
CA THR A 332 12.53 1.41 -15.26
C THR A 332 13.20 0.59 -14.16
N GLU A 333 14.46 0.21 -14.34
CA GLU A 333 15.25 -0.42 -13.27
C GLU A 333 15.42 0.52 -12.05
N ASP A 334 15.39 1.85 -12.25
CA ASP A 334 15.36 2.83 -11.17
C ASP A 334 14.05 2.76 -10.36
N ASP A 335 12.93 2.41 -10.99
CA ASP A 335 11.65 2.21 -10.31
C ASP A 335 11.67 0.90 -9.51
N LEU A 336 12.33 -0.15 -9.99
CA LEU A 336 12.52 -1.37 -9.21
C LEU A 336 13.41 -1.15 -7.98
N ALA A 337 14.39 -0.24 -8.07
CA ALA A 337 15.18 0.16 -6.91
C ALA A 337 14.35 0.82 -5.79
N LEU A 338 13.06 1.11 -6.03
CA LEU A 338 12.13 1.50 -4.97
C LEU A 338 11.92 0.39 -3.95
N TYR A 339 11.84 -0.88 -4.34
CA TYR A 339 11.60 -1.98 -3.40
C TYR A 339 12.74 -2.11 -2.39
N ARG A 340 14.00 -2.16 -2.85
CA ARG A 340 15.19 -2.07 -1.98
C ARG A 340 15.16 -0.88 -1.03
N ARG A 341 14.78 0.30 -1.52
CA ARG A 341 14.69 1.51 -0.69
C ARG A 341 13.59 1.39 0.36
N LEU A 342 12.42 0.90 -0.04
CA LEU A 342 11.28 0.67 0.84
C LEU A 342 11.64 -0.32 1.94
N ALA A 343 12.30 -1.44 1.59
CA ALA A 343 12.81 -2.41 2.54
C ALA A 343 13.82 -1.77 3.51
N GLN A 344 14.80 -1.03 3.00
CA GLN A 344 15.81 -0.36 3.83
C GLN A 344 15.19 0.64 4.80
N GLU A 345 14.32 1.53 4.33
CA GLU A 345 13.62 2.50 5.18
C GLU A 345 12.77 1.75 6.22
N PHE A 346 12.02 0.74 5.79
CA PHE A 346 11.20 -0.09 6.67
C PHE A 346 12.03 -0.68 7.82
N PHE A 347 13.16 -1.34 7.52
CA PHE A 347 14.07 -1.90 8.52
C PHE A 347 14.67 -0.85 9.45
N GLN A 348 15.08 0.31 8.91
CA GLN A 348 15.56 1.42 9.73
C GLN A 348 14.50 1.84 10.76
N GLY A 349 13.24 1.98 10.33
CA GLY A 349 12.15 2.35 11.24
C GLY A 349 11.82 1.26 12.27
N LEU A 350 12.06 -0.03 11.97
CA LEU A 350 11.97 -1.12 12.95
C LEU A 350 13.10 -1.06 13.98
N GLU A 351 14.33 -0.80 13.54
CA GLU A 351 15.50 -0.66 14.41
C GLU A 351 15.33 0.50 15.39
N GLU A 352 14.89 1.67 14.91
CA GLU A 352 14.58 2.86 15.73
C GLU A 352 13.53 2.57 16.81
N ARG A 353 12.65 1.59 16.57
CA ARG A 353 11.60 1.15 17.50
C ARG A 353 12.01 -0.03 18.37
N GLY A 354 13.21 -0.58 18.17
CA GLY A 354 13.71 -1.76 18.87
C GLY A 354 12.93 -3.03 18.54
N ILE A 355 12.38 -3.13 17.32
CA ILE A 355 11.63 -4.30 16.85
C ILE A 355 12.62 -5.26 16.18
N ALA A 356 12.66 -6.51 16.65
CA ALA A 356 13.49 -7.53 16.02
C ALA A 356 12.93 -7.89 14.64
N ALA A 357 13.80 -7.92 13.64
CA ALA A 357 13.42 -8.24 12.28
C ALA A 357 14.51 -9.06 11.57
N VAL A 358 14.12 -9.85 10.57
CA VAL A 358 15.02 -10.59 9.68
C VAL A 358 14.66 -10.28 8.23
N ASP A 359 15.69 -9.99 7.43
CA ASP A 359 15.59 -9.88 5.98
C ASP A 359 15.87 -11.22 5.32
N MET A 360 14.89 -11.75 4.58
CA MET A 360 15.04 -13.01 3.86
C MET A 360 15.77 -12.85 2.51
N GLU A 361 16.00 -11.63 1.99
CA GLU A 361 16.69 -11.41 0.71
C GLU A 361 18.06 -12.08 0.66
N PRO A 362 19.00 -11.83 1.58
CA PRO A 362 20.33 -12.44 1.51
C PRO A 362 20.29 -13.97 1.64
N LEU A 363 19.32 -14.50 2.40
CA LEU A 363 19.15 -15.94 2.61
C LEU A 363 18.58 -16.63 1.37
N PHE A 364 17.64 -15.98 0.68
CA PHE A 364 17.07 -16.49 -0.56
C PHE A 364 18.08 -16.39 -1.71
N GLU A 365 18.86 -15.32 -1.80
CA GLU A 365 19.92 -15.17 -2.81
C GLU A 365 21.06 -16.18 -2.63
N ALA A 366 21.43 -16.49 -1.38
CA ALA A 366 22.49 -17.45 -1.08
C ALA A 366 22.06 -18.91 -1.24
N ASN A 367 20.76 -19.18 -1.45
CA ASN A 367 20.23 -20.53 -1.53
C ASN A 367 20.36 -21.11 -2.94
N ASP A 368 20.86 -22.34 -3.04
CA ASP A 368 21.07 -23.03 -4.34
C ASP A 368 19.76 -23.45 -5.04
N LYS A 369 18.61 -23.31 -4.38
CA LYS A 369 17.29 -23.66 -4.92
C LYS A 369 16.40 -22.42 -5.00
N ASP A 370 15.56 -22.39 -6.03
CA ASP A 370 14.49 -21.41 -6.16
C ASP A 370 13.62 -21.40 -4.89
N CYS A 371 13.36 -20.23 -4.31
CA CYS A 371 12.52 -20.06 -3.12
C CYS A 371 11.07 -19.66 -3.45
N TYR A 372 10.71 -19.58 -4.73
CA TYR A 372 9.40 -19.14 -5.21
C TYR A 372 8.80 -20.13 -6.21
N TRP A 373 7.46 -20.17 -6.27
CA TRP A 373 6.73 -20.86 -7.33
C TRP A 373 6.82 -20.04 -8.62
N ARG A 374 7.08 -20.69 -9.77
CA ARG A 374 7.17 -20.00 -11.07
C ARG A 374 5.81 -19.51 -11.53
N ARG A 375 4.77 -20.25 -11.21
CA ARG A 375 3.39 -19.97 -11.60
C ARG A 375 2.87 -18.65 -11.05
N ASP A 376 3.15 -18.35 -9.78
CA ASP A 376 2.48 -17.24 -9.10
C ASP A 376 3.35 -16.40 -8.16
N LEU A 377 4.66 -16.68 -8.08
CA LEU A 377 5.62 -15.91 -7.30
C LEU A 377 5.40 -15.92 -5.77
N HIS A 378 4.54 -16.80 -5.24
CA HIS A 378 4.51 -17.07 -3.80
C HIS A 378 5.76 -17.86 -3.39
N ILE A 379 6.18 -17.75 -2.13
CA ILE A 379 7.25 -18.60 -1.60
C ILE A 379 6.85 -20.07 -1.73
N ASN A 380 7.78 -20.89 -2.24
CA ASN A 380 7.57 -22.32 -2.40
C ASN A 380 7.99 -23.10 -1.15
N LEU A 381 7.99 -24.43 -1.22
CA LEU A 381 8.36 -25.30 -0.11
C LEU A 381 9.75 -25.00 0.47
N GLU A 382 10.71 -24.60 -0.35
CA GLU A 382 12.05 -24.24 0.11
C GLU A 382 12.06 -22.88 0.83
N GLY A 383 11.33 -21.89 0.31
CA GLY A 383 11.15 -20.59 0.98
C GLY A 383 10.45 -20.75 2.34
N GLN A 384 9.40 -21.58 2.41
CA GLN A 384 8.73 -21.94 3.67
C GLN A 384 9.71 -22.59 4.66
N ARG A 385 10.54 -23.53 4.20
CA ARG A 385 11.55 -24.21 5.02
C ARG A 385 12.59 -23.24 5.58
N LEU A 386 13.12 -22.33 4.76
CA LEU A 386 14.14 -21.35 5.19
C LEU A 386 13.58 -20.39 6.25
N ILE A 387 12.34 -19.92 6.10
CA ILE A 387 11.69 -19.09 7.11
C ILE A 387 11.54 -19.87 8.42
N ALA A 388 11.13 -21.14 8.37
CA ALA A 388 11.03 -21.97 9.57
C ALA A 388 12.39 -22.11 10.29
N ASP A 389 13.49 -22.33 9.55
CA ASP A 389 14.85 -22.41 10.12
C ASP A 389 15.24 -21.13 10.86
N VAL A 390 15.01 -19.97 10.24
CA VAL A 390 15.33 -18.65 10.81
C VAL A 390 14.54 -18.38 12.08
N VAL A 391 13.25 -18.67 12.06
CA VAL A 391 12.37 -18.45 13.21
C VAL A 391 12.74 -19.40 14.36
N GLU A 392 13.07 -20.66 14.05
CA GLU A 392 13.55 -21.64 15.03
C GLU A 392 14.86 -21.18 15.70
N GLU A 393 15.84 -20.73 14.92
CA GLU A 393 17.11 -20.19 15.43
C GLU A 393 16.88 -18.95 16.32
N TRP A 394 16.00 -18.05 15.88
CA TRP A 394 15.65 -16.87 16.68
C TRP A 394 14.95 -17.28 17.98
N LEU A 395 14.03 -18.23 17.97
CA LEU A 395 13.36 -18.74 19.16
C LEU A 395 14.35 -19.37 20.15
N ALA A 396 15.35 -20.10 19.67
CA ALA A 396 16.40 -20.71 20.49
C ALA A 396 17.42 -19.70 21.06
N SER A 397 17.52 -18.51 20.47
CA SER A 397 18.52 -17.50 20.86
C SER A 397 18.22 -16.84 22.22
N PRO A 398 19.20 -16.72 23.13
CA PRO A 398 19.02 -16.05 24.42
C PRO A 398 18.75 -14.55 24.28
N GLU A 399 18.03 -13.95 25.22
CA GLU A 399 17.58 -12.55 25.12
C GLU A 399 18.72 -11.54 24.92
N SER A 400 19.93 -11.87 25.37
CA SER A 400 21.13 -11.03 25.28
C SER A 400 21.86 -11.10 23.93
N ALA A 401 21.53 -12.05 23.04
CA ALA A 401 22.11 -12.19 21.70
C ALA A 401 21.30 -11.47 20.60
N ARG A 402 20.21 -10.79 21.00
CA ARG A 402 19.27 -10.05 20.13
C ARG A 402 19.92 -8.79 19.54
N ARG A 403 20.79 -8.95 18.54
CA ARG A 403 21.20 -7.84 17.67
C ARG A 403 20.08 -7.55 16.66
N PRO A 404 19.83 -6.28 16.31
CA PRO A 404 19.15 -5.95 15.07
C PRO A 404 19.94 -6.63 13.94
N VAL A 405 19.26 -7.43 13.12
CA VAL A 405 19.88 -8.00 11.92
C VAL A 405 20.20 -6.83 11.00
N THR A 406 21.48 -6.70 10.67
CA THR A 406 22.06 -5.61 9.88
C THR A 406 21.40 -5.51 8.50
N PRO A 407 21.03 -4.30 8.03
CA PRO A 407 20.76 -4.11 6.61
C PRO A 407 22.08 -4.24 5.83
N SER A 408 22.04 -4.99 4.73
CA SER A 408 23.05 -5.05 3.66
C SER A 408 24.40 -5.72 3.98
N THR A 409 24.70 -6.77 3.20
CA THR A 409 25.99 -7.50 3.15
C THR A 409 27.11 -6.71 2.46
N VAL A 410 26.92 -5.44 2.11
CA VAL A 410 27.95 -4.67 1.43
C VAL A 410 29.00 -4.21 2.44
N PRO A 411 30.27 -4.68 2.33
CA PRO A 411 31.32 -4.27 3.25
C PRO A 411 31.52 -2.75 3.17
N ASP A 412 31.70 -2.13 4.34
CA ASP A 412 32.10 -0.74 4.41
C ASP A 412 33.38 -0.49 3.63
N GLY A 413 33.43 0.66 2.95
CA GLY A 413 34.56 1.07 2.14
C GLY A 413 34.24 1.18 0.64
N PRO A 414 35.27 1.26 -0.21
CA PRO A 414 35.10 1.56 -1.63
C PRO A 414 34.39 0.42 -2.36
N HIS A 415 33.49 0.80 -3.25
CA HIS A 415 32.76 -0.11 -4.11
C HIS A 415 32.97 0.25 -5.58
N GLU A 416 33.15 -0.77 -6.41
CA GLU A 416 33.16 -0.67 -7.86
C GLU A 416 32.28 -1.77 -8.47
N ARG A 417 31.48 -1.40 -9.45
CA ARG A 417 30.72 -2.34 -10.28
C ARG A 417 31.22 -2.28 -11.71
N ARG A 418 31.52 -3.45 -12.28
CA ARG A 418 31.94 -3.61 -13.67
C ARG A 418 30.96 -4.50 -14.41
N ASP A 419 30.81 -4.30 -15.71
CA ASP A 419 30.02 -5.20 -16.56
C ASP A 419 30.80 -6.48 -16.94
N ALA A 420 30.16 -7.39 -17.69
CA ALA A 420 30.76 -8.64 -18.13
C ALA A 420 32.00 -8.47 -19.03
N ALA A 421 32.18 -7.29 -19.63
CA ALA A 421 33.37 -6.94 -20.42
C ALA A 421 34.48 -6.30 -19.56
N GLY A 422 34.25 -6.09 -18.27
CA GLY A 422 35.18 -5.46 -17.33
C GLY A 422 35.11 -3.93 -17.28
N THR A 423 34.20 -3.31 -18.03
CA THR A 423 34.04 -1.85 -18.08
C THR A 423 33.41 -1.35 -16.79
N LEU A 424 33.99 -0.31 -16.18
CA LEU A 424 33.47 0.31 -14.96
C LEU A 424 32.12 0.96 -15.22
N ARG A 425 31.11 0.60 -14.43
CA ARG A 425 29.74 1.12 -14.52
C ARG A 425 29.35 1.97 -13.35
N GLU A 426 29.97 1.73 -12.21
CA GLU A 426 29.62 2.45 -10.99
C GLU A 426 30.78 2.42 -10.00
N ARG A 427 30.91 3.49 -9.23
CA ARG A 427 31.88 3.62 -8.15
C ARG A 427 31.31 4.50 -7.05
N GLY A 428 31.60 4.12 -5.82
CA GLY A 428 31.38 4.96 -4.65
C GLY A 428 31.93 4.27 -3.43
N GLN A 429 31.29 4.49 -2.28
CA GLN A 429 31.63 3.80 -1.05
C GLN A 429 30.37 3.48 -0.25
N TYR A 430 30.48 2.47 0.60
CA TYR A 430 29.47 2.12 1.59
C TYR A 430 29.96 2.44 3.00
N ALA A 431 29.03 2.82 3.86
CA ALA A 431 29.23 2.97 5.30
C ALA A 431 27.97 2.46 6.01
N ALA A 432 28.14 1.56 7.00
CA ALA A 432 27.06 0.80 7.61
C ALA A 432 26.15 0.10 6.57
N GLY A 433 26.73 -0.46 5.50
CA GLY A 433 25.97 -1.12 4.43
C GLY A 433 25.19 -0.19 3.50
N LEU A 434 25.28 1.14 3.67
CA LEU A 434 24.57 2.16 2.88
C LEU A 434 25.50 2.97 1.99
N ARG A 435 25.02 3.40 0.82
CA ARG A 435 25.77 4.33 -0.03
C ARG A 435 26.11 5.59 0.76
N SER A 436 27.38 5.97 0.73
CA SER A 436 27.89 7.15 1.41
C SER A 436 28.88 7.87 0.50
N GLY A 437 29.03 9.18 0.70
CA GLY A 437 29.96 10.02 -0.06
C GLY A 437 29.64 10.11 -1.55
N GLU A 438 30.66 10.44 -2.34
CA GLU A 438 30.52 10.65 -3.78
C GLU A 438 30.31 9.32 -4.52
N TRP A 439 29.30 9.32 -5.39
CA TRP A 439 29.01 8.23 -6.30
C TRP A 439 29.04 8.72 -7.75
N SER A 440 29.45 7.83 -8.64
CA SER A 440 29.47 8.08 -10.08
C SER A 440 29.07 6.82 -10.84
N SER A 441 28.31 6.98 -11.92
CA SER A 441 28.00 5.92 -12.87
C SER A 441 28.44 6.27 -14.28
N TRP A 442 28.64 5.26 -15.13
CA TRP A 442 29.16 5.41 -16.48
C TRP A 442 28.40 4.54 -17.51
N TYR A 443 28.22 5.11 -18.70
CA TYR A 443 27.77 4.43 -19.91
C TYR A 443 28.81 3.43 -20.43
N ALA A 444 28.42 2.67 -21.46
CA ALA A 444 29.23 1.55 -21.98
C ALA A 444 30.51 1.98 -22.68
N ASP A 445 30.47 3.19 -23.22
CA ASP A 445 31.57 3.89 -23.86
C ASP A 445 32.48 4.62 -22.85
N GLY A 446 32.16 4.57 -21.56
CA GLY A 446 32.89 5.26 -20.50
C GLY A 446 32.47 6.72 -20.28
N THR A 447 31.44 7.21 -20.98
CA THR A 447 30.85 8.53 -20.71
C THR A 447 30.20 8.54 -19.33
N VAL A 448 30.41 9.58 -18.52
CA VAL A 448 29.75 9.70 -17.20
C VAL A 448 28.25 9.76 -17.41
N GLU A 449 27.49 8.94 -16.71
CA GLU A 449 26.02 8.92 -16.77
C GLU A 449 25.41 9.74 -15.63
N SER A 450 25.95 9.58 -14.42
CA SER A 450 25.48 10.31 -13.25
C SER A 450 26.58 10.52 -12.22
N LYS A 451 26.41 11.57 -11.41
CA LYS A 451 27.29 11.88 -10.28
C LYS A 451 26.53 12.64 -9.20
N GLY A 452 26.82 12.32 -7.95
CA GLY A 452 26.37 13.08 -6.80
C GLY A 452 26.73 12.39 -5.50
N ALA A 453 26.28 12.94 -4.37
CA ALA A 453 26.60 12.40 -3.06
C ALA A 453 25.44 11.60 -2.46
N TRP A 454 25.80 10.64 -1.62
CA TRP A 454 24.91 9.92 -0.73
C TRP A 454 25.30 10.15 0.72
N GLU A 455 24.32 10.21 1.60
CA GLU A 455 24.49 10.33 3.05
C GLU A 455 23.51 9.37 3.71
N ALA A 456 24.03 8.39 4.45
CA ALA A 456 23.25 7.31 5.05
C ALA A 456 22.24 6.67 4.07
N GLY A 457 22.68 6.37 2.84
CA GLY A 457 21.83 5.72 1.84
C GLY A 457 20.82 6.64 1.15
N LEU A 458 20.80 7.94 1.46
CA LEU A 458 19.95 8.94 0.82
C LEU A 458 20.75 9.86 -0.09
N LYS A 459 20.21 10.23 -1.26
CA LYS A 459 20.84 11.27 -2.09
C LYS A 459 20.94 12.57 -1.30
N SER A 460 22.12 13.18 -1.34
CA SER A 460 22.40 14.43 -0.64
C SER A 460 23.21 15.35 -1.55
N GLY A 461 23.05 16.66 -1.36
CA GLY A 461 23.80 17.67 -2.10
C GLY A 461 23.49 17.69 -3.60
N ALA A 462 24.43 18.20 -4.38
CA ALA A 462 24.26 18.39 -5.82
C ALA A 462 24.34 17.05 -6.58
N TRP A 463 23.46 16.90 -7.56
CA TRP A 463 23.40 15.76 -8.46
C TRP A 463 23.32 16.23 -9.91
N SER A 464 24.04 15.52 -10.77
CA SER A 464 24.08 15.76 -12.20
C SER A 464 24.00 14.43 -12.96
N TRP A 465 23.38 14.48 -14.12
CA TRP A 465 23.25 13.38 -15.06
C TRP A 465 23.54 13.87 -16.45
N TRP A 466 24.11 13.02 -17.28
CA TRP A 466 24.46 13.31 -18.66
C TRP A 466 23.77 12.34 -19.61
N HIS A 467 23.66 12.72 -20.87
CA HIS A 467 23.23 11.85 -21.97
C HIS A 467 24.43 11.03 -22.47
N GLY A 468 24.17 10.00 -23.29
CA GLY A 468 25.23 9.17 -23.87
C GLY A 468 26.19 9.92 -24.80
N ASP A 469 25.81 11.11 -25.29
CA ASP A 469 26.69 12.01 -26.05
C ASP A 469 27.58 12.90 -25.17
N GLY A 470 27.46 12.76 -23.83
CA GLY A 470 28.20 13.55 -22.84
C GLY A 470 27.59 14.92 -22.54
N SER A 471 26.48 15.32 -23.19
CA SER A 471 25.78 16.56 -22.85
C SER A 471 25.01 16.41 -21.53
N LEU A 472 24.91 17.49 -20.74
CA LEU A 472 24.18 17.46 -19.48
C LEU A 472 22.70 17.14 -19.74
N LYS A 473 22.12 16.22 -18.99
CA LYS A 473 20.73 15.73 -19.12
C LYS A 473 19.82 16.34 -18.08
N LYS A 474 20.26 16.38 -16.82
CA LYS A 474 19.55 17.06 -15.74
C LYS A 474 20.48 17.32 -14.57
N GLU A 475 20.11 18.28 -13.74
CA GLU A 475 20.83 18.63 -12.52
C GLU A 475 19.89 19.20 -11.46
N GLY A 476 20.30 19.09 -10.21
CA GLY A 476 19.61 19.67 -9.07
C GLY A 476 20.28 19.29 -7.76
N ARG A 477 19.58 19.48 -6.64
CA ARG A 477 20.06 19.04 -5.33
C ARG A 477 19.04 18.18 -4.60
N TYR A 478 19.56 17.36 -3.69
CA TYR A 478 18.80 16.62 -2.72
C TYR A 478 19.11 17.05 -1.30
N GLU A 479 18.10 17.00 -0.44
CA GLU A 479 18.20 17.14 1.01
C GLU A 479 17.45 15.98 1.64
N ALA A 480 18.15 15.17 2.44
CA ALA A 480 17.60 13.96 3.05
C ALA A 480 16.83 13.07 2.05
N GLY A 481 17.42 12.82 0.87
CA GLY A 481 16.83 11.96 -0.17
C GLY A 481 15.74 12.61 -1.02
N LYS A 482 15.26 13.81 -0.66
CA LYS A 482 14.19 14.53 -1.36
C LYS A 482 14.75 15.62 -2.26
N LYS A 483 14.17 15.82 -3.45
CA LYS A 483 14.54 16.93 -4.33
C LYS A 483 14.33 18.26 -3.62
N ALA A 484 15.30 19.16 -3.72
CA ALA A 484 15.22 20.49 -3.14
C ALA A 484 15.84 21.53 -4.09
N GLY A 485 15.48 22.80 -3.90
CA GLY A 485 16.03 23.93 -4.63
C GLY A 485 15.76 23.88 -6.14
N PRO A 486 16.56 24.59 -6.94
CA PRO A 486 16.39 24.64 -8.38
C PRO A 486 16.75 23.31 -9.03
N TRP A 487 15.96 22.90 -10.02
CA TRP A 487 16.19 21.75 -10.87
C TRP A 487 16.10 22.15 -12.33
N ARG A 488 16.94 21.56 -13.16
CA ARG A 488 16.97 21.78 -14.61
C ARG A 488 17.11 20.46 -15.34
N GLU A 489 16.42 20.35 -16.46
CA GLU A 489 16.57 19.26 -17.41
C GLU A 489 16.88 19.81 -18.80
N TYR A 490 17.54 19.01 -19.61
CA TYR A 490 18.08 19.40 -20.91
C TYR A 490 17.79 18.33 -21.97
N HIS A 491 17.54 18.78 -23.20
CA HIS A 491 17.46 17.92 -24.39
C HIS A 491 18.85 17.39 -24.77
N PRO A 492 18.94 16.29 -25.56
CA PRO A 492 20.19 15.90 -26.20
C PRO A 492 20.79 17.09 -26.98
N GLY A 493 22.07 17.38 -26.79
CA GLY A 493 22.73 18.59 -27.30
C GLY A 493 22.71 19.81 -26.36
N GLY A 494 22.18 19.66 -25.13
CA GLY A 494 22.39 20.60 -24.01
C GLY A 494 21.44 21.79 -23.94
N GLN A 495 20.41 21.86 -24.77
CA GLN A 495 19.39 22.91 -24.70
C GLN A 495 18.43 22.66 -23.55
N ALA A 496 17.99 23.71 -22.84
CA ALA A 496 17.07 23.58 -21.72
C ALA A 496 15.76 22.91 -22.18
N ARG A 497 15.29 21.93 -21.40
CA ARG A 497 14.03 21.23 -21.59
C ARG A 497 13.01 21.65 -20.55
N SER A 498 13.44 21.78 -19.30
CA SER A 498 12.58 22.26 -18.21
C SER A 498 13.40 22.83 -17.08
N GLN A 499 12.80 23.74 -16.32
CA GLN A 499 13.34 24.19 -15.05
C GLN A 499 12.24 24.54 -14.05
N GLY A 500 12.58 24.44 -12.77
CA GLY A 500 11.73 24.92 -11.69
C GLY A 500 12.35 24.64 -10.34
N HIS A 501 11.56 24.78 -9.28
CA HIS A 501 12.05 24.55 -7.92
C HIS A 501 11.34 23.36 -7.27
N TRP A 502 12.06 22.70 -6.38
CA TRP A 502 11.54 21.67 -5.50
C TRP A 502 11.69 22.12 -4.05
N GLN A 503 10.69 21.81 -3.23
CA GLN A 503 10.72 22.01 -1.79
C GLN A 503 10.27 20.72 -1.12
N ALA A 504 11.18 20.12 -0.33
CA ALA A 504 10.92 18.86 0.37
C ALA A 504 10.31 17.76 -0.52
N GLY A 505 10.84 17.59 -1.73
CA GLY A 505 10.39 16.55 -2.68
C GLY A 505 9.16 16.92 -3.50
N ARG A 506 8.59 18.12 -3.34
CA ARG A 506 7.42 18.59 -4.11
C ARG A 506 7.77 19.76 -5.02
N ALA A 507 7.21 19.79 -6.23
CA ALA A 507 7.40 20.91 -7.15
C ALA A 507 6.80 22.20 -6.55
N ALA A 508 7.51 23.30 -6.70
CA ALA A 508 7.14 24.58 -6.10
C ALA A 508 7.58 25.75 -6.99
N GLY A 509 6.80 26.83 -6.94
CA GLY A 509 7.10 28.06 -7.66
C GLY A 509 6.90 27.96 -9.17
N LEU A 510 7.54 28.87 -9.89
CA LEU A 510 7.47 28.91 -11.34
C LEU A 510 8.15 27.69 -11.97
N TRP A 511 7.47 27.12 -12.97
CA TRP A 511 7.95 26.03 -13.79
C TRP A 511 7.84 26.41 -15.25
N GLU A 512 8.89 26.10 -15.99
CA GLU A 512 9.04 26.45 -17.40
C GLU A 512 9.56 25.24 -18.16
N GLU A 513 9.03 25.03 -19.36
CA GLU A 513 9.39 23.94 -20.26
C GLU A 513 9.60 24.47 -21.67
N TRP A 514 10.53 23.84 -22.40
CA TRP A 514 10.89 24.23 -23.76
C TRP A 514 11.01 23.01 -24.67
N TYR A 515 10.71 23.23 -25.95
CA TYR A 515 10.99 22.30 -27.03
C TYR A 515 12.48 22.26 -27.36
N ALA A 516 12.90 21.25 -28.13
CA ALA A 516 14.30 21.06 -28.54
C ALA A 516 14.82 22.14 -29.50
N ASP A 517 13.95 23.03 -30.01
CA ASP A 517 14.32 24.22 -30.78
C ASP A 517 14.39 25.49 -29.91
N GLY A 518 14.22 25.35 -28.60
CA GLY A 518 14.28 26.43 -27.61
C GLY A 518 12.98 27.23 -27.45
N LYS A 519 11.90 26.91 -28.18
CA LYS A 519 10.61 27.58 -28.00
C LYS A 519 9.93 27.09 -26.73
N GLU A 520 9.21 27.98 -26.06
CA GLU A 520 8.44 27.67 -24.86
C GLU A 520 7.37 26.61 -25.17
N ALA A 521 7.31 25.57 -24.36
CA ALA A 521 6.37 24.47 -24.47
C ALA A 521 5.27 24.57 -23.41
N ALA A 522 5.64 24.91 -22.18
CA ALA A 522 4.70 25.12 -21.09
C ALA A 522 5.27 26.03 -20.01
N ARG A 523 4.37 26.69 -19.28
CA ARG A 523 4.71 27.52 -18.12
C ARG A 523 3.56 27.59 -17.15
N GLY A 524 3.86 27.54 -15.86
CA GLY A 524 2.88 27.75 -14.80
C GLY A 524 3.52 27.68 -13.42
N HIS A 525 2.69 27.71 -12.37
CA HIS A 525 3.19 27.59 -11.01
C HIS A 525 2.77 26.26 -10.38
N TRP A 526 3.66 25.73 -9.54
CA TRP A 526 3.38 24.64 -8.62
C TRP A 526 3.32 25.17 -7.19
N VAL A 527 2.40 24.65 -6.40
CA VAL A 527 2.34 24.87 -4.96
C VAL A 527 2.18 23.49 -4.32
N GLN A 528 3.16 23.09 -3.50
CA GLN A 528 3.13 21.79 -2.81
C GLN A 528 2.90 20.58 -3.74
N GLY A 529 3.49 20.61 -4.95
CA GLY A 529 3.37 19.52 -5.91
C GLY A 529 2.09 19.57 -6.76
N GLU A 530 1.23 20.56 -6.57
CA GLU A 530 -0.02 20.73 -7.33
C GLU A 530 0.01 21.97 -8.23
N LYS A 531 -0.58 21.88 -9.43
CA LYS A 531 -0.69 23.03 -10.34
C LYS A 531 -1.50 24.14 -9.67
N HIS A 532 -1.00 25.36 -9.75
CA HIS A 532 -1.63 26.54 -9.18
C HIS A 532 -1.48 27.75 -10.11
N GLY A 533 -2.49 28.60 -10.16
CA GLY A 533 -2.56 29.75 -11.05
C GLY A 533 -2.71 29.34 -12.52
N VAL A 534 -2.37 30.27 -13.42
CA VAL A 534 -2.48 30.05 -14.85
C VAL A 534 -1.35 29.16 -15.35
N TRP A 535 -1.74 28.11 -16.05
CA TRP A 535 -0.87 27.24 -16.84
C TRP A 535 -1.14 27.46 -18.31
N THR A 536 -0.07 27.75 -19.05
CA THR A 536 -0.10 27.98 -20.49
C THR A 536 0.77 26.92 -21.17
N HIS A 537 0.27 26.39 -22.29
CA HIS A 537 1.00 25.48 -23.15
C HIS A 537 0.96 26.02 -24.58
N TRP A 538 2.05 25.82 -25.31
CA TRP A 538 2.21 26.25 -26.69
C TRP A 538 2.43 25.05 -27.59
N PHE A 539 2.22 25.22 -28.89
CA PHE A 539 2.62 24.25 -29.90
C PHE A 539 4.11 24.43 -30.25
N PRO A 540 4.77 23.45 -30.89
CA PRO A 540 6.13 23.61 -31.41
C PRO A 540 6.28 24.76 -32.42
N SER A 541 5.18 25.20 -33.04
CA SER A 541 5.16 26.40 -33.90
C SER A 541 5.34 27.70 -33.11
N GLY A 542 5.06 27.71 -31.80
CA GLY A 542 5.01 28.87 -30.91
C GLY A 542 3.60 29.43 -30.70
N GLY A 543 2.60 28.91 -31.41
CA GLY A 543 1.20 29.30 -31.20
C GLY A 543 0.66 28.76 -29.86
N LEU A 544 -0.30 29.47 -29.24
CA LEU A 544 -0.97 28.99 -28.03
C LEU A 544 -1.68 27.66 -28.31
N GLN A 545 -1.56 26.71 -27.38
CA GLN A 545 -2.24 25.41 -27.45
C GLN A 545 -3.36 25.34 -26.42
N THR A 546 -3.05 25.61 -25.16
CA THR A 546 -4.02 25.64 -24.06
C THR A 546 -3.63 26.68 -23.03
N GLU A 547 -4.64 27.17 -22.33
CA GLU A 547 -4.47 27.99 -21.15
C GLU A 547 -5.56 27.61 -20.15
N GLY A 548 -5.20 27.39 -18.89
CA GLY A 548 -6.15 27.05 -17.83
C GLY A 548 -5.70 27.60 -16.49
N GLU A 549 -6.65 28.07 -15.68
CA GLU A 549 -6.41 28.48 -14.30
C GLU A 549 -6.63 27.28 -13.35
N TYR A 550 -5.70 27.10 -12.40
CA TYR A 550 -5.68 25.96 -11.49
C TYR A 550 -5.62 26.40 -10.03
N VAL A 551 -6.31 25.67 -9.17
CA VAL A 551 -6.18 25.76 -7.71
C VAL A 551 -6.10 24.34 -7.17
N ALA A 552 -5.02 24.04 -6.43
CA ALA A 552 -4.77 22.73 -5.83
C ALA A 552 -4.90 21.58 -6.85
N GLY A 553 -4.26 21.75 -8.03
CA GLY A 553 -4.23 20.75 -9.09
C GLY A 553 -5.51 20.64 -9.94
N ARG A 554 -6.60 21.31 -9.54
CA ARG A 554 -7.89 21.27 -10.25
C ARG A 554 -8.08 22.54 -11.07
N LEU A 555 -8.72 22.42 -12.23
CA LEU A 555 -9.13 23.57 -13.03
C LEU A 555 -10.17 24.40 -12.24
N GLU A 556 -9.88 25.68 -12.05
CA GLU A 556 -10.69 26.63 -11.32
C GLU A 556 -10.61 27.96 -12.07
N GLY A 557 -11.72 28.44 -12.63
CA GLY A 557 -11.72 29.63 -13.48
C GLY A 557 -11.60 29.32 -14.97
N ARG A 558 -10.97 30.23 -15.72
CA ARG A 558 -11.04 30.21 -17.19
C ARG A 558 -10.20 29.08 -17.79
N ALA A 559 -10.73 28.43 -18.84
CA ALA A 559 -10.01 27.48 -19.66
C ALA A 559 -10.21 27.77 -21.16
N ARG A 560 -9.14 27.66 -21.93
CA ARG A 560 -9.10 27.93 -23.37
C ARG A 560 -8.23 26.89 -24.08
N LYS A 561 -8.62 26.54 -25.31
CA LYS A 561 -7.83 25.68 -26.21
C LYS A 561 -7.86 26.22 -27.62
N TRP A 562 -6.76 26.05 -28.33
CA TRP A 562 -6.59 26.45 -29.73
C TRP A 562 -6.15 25.26 -30.59
N HIS A 563 -6.43 25.34 -31.88
CA HIS A 563 -5.93 24.48 -32.93
C HIS A 563 -4.51 24.94 -33.33
N VAL A 564 -3.73 24.07 -33.97
CA VAL A 564 -2.34 24.38 -34.38
C VAL A 564 -2.26 25.56 -35.36
N GLU A 565 -3.34 25.82 -36.09
CA GLU A 565 -3.51 26.93 -37.03
C GLU A 565 -3.96 28.25 -36.35
N GLY A 566 -4.16 28.25 -35.02
CA GLY A 566 -4.45 29.42 -34.19
C GLY A 566 -5.92 29.68 -33.86
N GLN A 567 -6.86 28.89 -34.39
CA GLN A 567 -8.30 29.04 -34.16
C GLN A 567 -8.68 28.46 -32.80
N GLN A 568 -9.52 29.14 -32.03
CA GLN A 568 -10.01 28.59 -30.76
C GLN A 568 -10.81 27.32 -31.01
N VAL A 569 -10.62 26.31 -30.16
CA VAL A 569 -11.38 25.06 -30.14
C VAL A 569 -12.49 25.14 -29.09
N PHE A 570 -12.16 25.69 -27.92
CA PHE A 570 -13.16 26.00 -26.89
C PHE A 570 -12.69 27.09 -25.92
N GLU A 571 -13.66 27.69 -25.25
CA GLU A 571 -13.46 28.47 -24.03
C GLU A 571 -14.63 28.28 -23.07
N GLY A 572 -14.34 28.37 -21.78
CA GLY A 572 -15.35 28.34 -20.72
C GLY A 572 -14.74 28.47 -19.34
N GLN A 573 -15.55 28.24 -18.31
CA GLN A 573 -15.12 28.29 -16.92
C GLN A 573 -15.23 26.92 -16.25
N HIS A 574 -14.39 26.70 -15.24
CA HIS A 574 -14.46 25.56 -14.34
C HIS A 574 -14.68 26.04 -12.91
N ARG A 575 -15.36 25.23 -12.12
CA ARG A 575 -15.47 25.35 -10.67
C ARG A 575 -15.32 23.96 -10.06
N HIS A 576 -14.40 23.82 -9.12
CA HIS A 576 -14.05 22.55 -8.48
C HIS A 576 -13.68 21.44 -9.48
N GLY A 577 -13.03 21.80 -10.60
CA GLY A 577 -12.64 20.89 -11.67
C GLY A 577 -13.76 20.52 -12.65
N LEU A 578 -14.99 20.96 -12.43
CA LEU A 578 -16.14 20.69 -13.31
C LEU A 578 -16.43 21.91 -14.19
N ARG A 579 -16.93 21.69 -15.41
CA ARG A 579 -17.39 22.78 -16.28
C ARG A 579 -18.54 23.54 -15.61
N GLU A 580 -18.46 24.86 -15.62
CA GLU A 580 -19.44 25.75 -15.00
C GLU A 580 -19.65 26.98 -15.90
N GLY A 581 -20.88 27.49 -15.95
CA GLY A 581 -21.23 28.72 -16.67
C GLY A 581 -21.16 28.58 -18.18
N ALA A 582 -20.92 29.70 -18.88
CA ALA A 582 -20.98 29.77 -20.33
C ALA A 582 -19.79 29.06 -20.99
N TRP A 583 -20.08 28.24 -21.99
CA TRP A 583 -19.09 27.54 -22.80
C TRP A 583 -19.37 27.71 -24.27
N THR A 584 -18.30 27.91 -25.04
CA THR A 584 -18.35 27.97 -26.51
C THR A 584 -17.32 27.02 -27.08
N PHE A 585 -17.71 26.30 -28.13
CA PHE A 585 -16.86 25.41 -28.91
C PHE A 585 -16.94 25.82 -30.37
N TRP A 586 -15.82 25.71 -31.08
CA TRP A 586 -15.72 26.08 -32.49
C TRP A 586 -15.22 24.91 -33.34
N PHE A 587 -15.54 24.96 -34.63
CA PHE A 587 -14.93 24.13 -35.66
C PHE A 587 -13.51 24.62 -35.99
N PRO A 588 -12.67 23.79 -36.64
CA PRO A 588 -11.38 24.25 -37.17
C PRO A 588 -11.50 25.46 -38.11
N THR A 589 -12.64 25.60 -38.81
CA THR A 589 -12.97 26.76 -39.67
C THR A 589 -13.16 28.07 -38.89
N GLY A 590 -13.27 28.02 -37.56
CA GLY A 590 -13.56 29.16 -36.69
C GLY A 590 -15.04 29.46 -36.51
N GLN A 591 -15.94 28.73 -37.18
CA GLN A 591 -17.39 28.84 -36.95
C GLN A 591 -17.76 28.22 -35.60
N VAL A 592 -18.77 28.77 -34.92
CA VAL A 592 -19.27 28.20 -33.66
C VAL A 592 -19.87 26.83 -33.96
N ARG A 593 -19.41 25.81 -33.23
CA ARG A 593 -19.94 24.45 -33.29
C ARG A 593 -21.08 24.26 -32.31
N ARG A 594 -20.90 24.73 -31.08
CA ARG A 594 -21.96 24.74 -30.06
C ARG A 594 -21.64 25.72 -28.93
N ARG A 595 -22.68 26.23 -28.29
CA ARG A 595 -22.55 27.05 -27.07
C ARG A 595 -23.75 26.89 -26.15
N GLY A 596 -23.52 27.07 -24.86
CA GLY A 596 -24.55 26.92 -23.83
C GLY A 596 -24.00 27.10 -22.43
N GLN A 597 -24.76 26.69 -21.43
CA GLN A 597 -24.38 26.78 -20.02
C GLN A 597 -24.09 25.38 -19.46
N TYR A 598 -23.06 25.27 -18.63
CA TYR A 598 -22.82 24.11 -17.77
C TYR A 598 -23.17 24.43 -16.33
N ARG A 599 -23.65 23.43 -15.60
CA ARG A 599 -23.78 23.44 -14.14
C ARG A 599 -23.25 22.13 -13.58
N ALA A 600 -22.26 22.21 -12.70
CA ALA A 600 -21.63 21.03 -12.09
C ALA A 600 -21.21 19.96 -13.12
N GLY A 601 -20.68 20.38 -14.27
CA GLY A 601 -20.20 19.50 -15.34
C GLY A 601 -21.27 19.01 -16.33
N GLY A 602 -22.57 19.17 -16.03
CA GLY A 602 -23.68 18.83 -16.93
C GLY A 602 -24.12 20.00 -17.79
N GLU A 603 -24.50 19.74 -19.05
CA GLU A 603 -25.12 20.73 -19.94
C GLU A 603 -26.50 21.12 -19.38
N GLU A 604 -26.74 22.42 -19.22
CA GLU A 604 -27.92 22.98 -18.55
C GLU A 604 -28.52 24.12 -19.37
N GLY A 605 -29.85 24.17 -19.46
CA GLY A 605 -30.56 25.24 -20.16
C GLY A 605 -30.46 25.14 -21.69
N LEU A 606 -30.61 26.26 -22.39
CA LEU A 606 -30.59 26.26 -23.86
C LEU A 606 -29.17 26.07 -24.39
N TRP A 607 -29.05 25.12 -25.31
CA TRP A 607 -27.84 24.84 -26.08
C TRP A 607 -28.10 25.03 -27.57
N GLU A 608 -27.24 25.84 -28.19
CA GLU A 608 -27.22 26.02 -29.63
C GLU A 608 -26.17 25.10 -30.22
N TRP A 609 -26.54 24.34 -31.26
CA TRP A 609 -25.66 23.46 -32.01
C TRP A 609 -25.72 23.83 -33.49
N PHE A 610 -24.56 23.80 -34.15
CA PHE A 610 -24.42 24.17 -35.55
C PHE A 610 -23.64 23.09 -36.30
N LEU A 611 -24.00 22.89 -37.56
CA LEU A 611 -23.22 22.13 -38.54
C LEU A 611 -22.07 23.02 -39.07
N GLU A 612 -21.10 22.41 -39.74
CA GLU A 612 -19.91 23.12 -40.23
C GLU A 612 -20.21 24.15 -41.34
N ASP A 613 -21.37 24.04 -41.99
CA ASP A 613 -21.88 25.03 -42.95
C ASP A 613 -22.59 26.23 -42.29
N GLY A 614 -22.67 26.25 -40.95
CA GLY A 614 -23.28 27.31 -40.15
C GLY A 614 -24.79 27.17 -39.94
N THR A 615 -25.44 26.12 -40.49
CA THR A 615 -26.85 25.83 -40.23
C THR A 615 -27.04 25.21 -38.84
N VAL A 616 -28.23 25.41 -38.24
CA VAL A 616 -28.55 24.87 -36.90
C VAL A 616 -28.76 23.36 -36.98
N ASP A 617 -28.09 22.63 -36.09
CA ASP A 617 -28.31 21.19 -35.89
C ASP A 617 -29.52 20.99 -34.98
N ASN A 618 -30.71 20.91 -35.57
CA ASN A 618 -31.98 20.78 -34.85
C ASN A 618 -32.13 19.46 -34.07
N GLU A 619 -31.31 18.44 -34.35
CA GLU A 619 -31.35 17.17 -33.59
C GLU A 619 -30.68 17.31 -32.21
N ARG A 620 -29.81 18.32 -32.04
CA ARG A 620 -29.03 18.55 -30.82
C ARG A 620 -29.31 19.89 -30.17
N ALA A 621 -29.78 20.89 -30.94
CA ALA A 621 -30.17 22.18 -30.39
C ALA A 621 -31.44 22.02 -29.53
N GLY A 622 -31.44 22.61 -28.35
CA GLY A 622 -32.60 22.58 -27.46
C GLY A 622 -32.24 22.77 -25.99
N ARG A 623 -33.18 22.46 -25.11
CA ARG A 623 -32.99 22.62 -23.66
C ARG A 623 -32.41 21.35 -23.05
N TYR A 624 -31.33 21.49 -22.28
CA TYR A 624 -30.67 20.40 -21.57
C TYR A 624 -30.90 20.49 -20.07
N LEU A 625 -30.96 19.33 -19.42
CA LEU A 625 -30.92 19.18 -17.96
C LEU A 625 -29.93 18.08 -17.60
N GLY A 626 -28.84 18.43 -16.92
CA GLY A 626 -27.80 17.47 -16.52
C GLY A 626 -27.19 16.68 -17.68
N GLY A 627 -27.02 17.29 -18.85
CA GLY A 627 -26.43 16.63 -20.03
C GLY A 627 -27.42 15.89 -20.93
N ARG A 628 -28.72 15.90 -20.64
CA ARG A 628 -29.75 15.28 -21.48
C ARG A 628 -30.63 16.32 -22.16
N LEU A 629 -30.72 16.25 -23.48
CA LEU A 629 -31.68 17.03 -24.27
C LEU A 629 -33.10 16.65 -23.81
N GLN A 630 -33.91 17.66 -23.51
CA GLN A 630 -35.30 17.49 -23.15
C GLN A 630 -36.13 17.46 -24.44
N GLU A 631 -37.03 16.49 -24.54
CA GLU A 631 -38.07 16.49 -25.57
C GLU A 631 -39.11 17.57 -25.19
N ASP A 632 -39.50 18.40 -26.16
CA ASP A 632 -40.49 19.45 -26.00
C ASP A 632 -41.90 18.93 -25.68
#